data_AF-A0A1F3SQN7-F1
#
_entry.id   AF-A0A1F3SQN7-F1
#
_cell.length_a   1.000
_cell.length_b   1.000
_cell.length_c   1.000
_cell.angle_alpha   90.00
_cell.angle_beta   90.00
_cell.angle_gamma   90.00
#
_symmetry.space_group_name_H-M   'P 1'
#
loop_
_entity.id
_entity.type
_entity.pdbx_description
1 polymer ?
#
loop_
_entity_poly.entity_id
_entity_poly.type
_entity_poly.pdbx_seq_one_letter_code
_entity_poly.pdbx_strand_id
1 'polypeptide(L)'
;MSTDVKVSLVIRTFNEEKHIGKLLSEIAKQDTSFNFETIIVDSGSNDRTLDIVSNFNVRLVRITPEQFTFGRSLNLGIEAALGEFCVMTSAHCYPTHKYWLENIVGPFENKNCSIVYGKQMGINETKYSEQQIFARWFPEVSDPKTKLPFCNNANCAIRRKDWLVRKFDEELTGLEDMDYAKSCHQRGHDIAYRADASVYHIHDETPTQIMNRYYREALAYRAIYKHETFSFTDFLKFFFMNIVGDYVHALQDGVFWKNIFEIPQFRFLQFWGTYKAHRQNKPISQDMQRRIFYPRRPQLFRSRPISQNIDQKISFIDITHPLIEDFPVWPGSIPFEIHHLRNYDTAQQRDSEIKLNVHTGTHIDAPVHFVKDGGDISQISLEQLNGKALVMECYDRKVIDVDYFTSNTIPDDVSRILLKTLNSNNFGAGKAFDKNFVAITAAAADWLVKRQIRVIGIDGPSIQLFHDPNNRTHEILLGANVIIVEGLNLKHAEKGIHKFICMPLKVPKAEGIPARAVLFNGEF
;
A
#
# COMPACT_ATOMS: atom_id res chain seq x y z
N MET A 1 -27.37 18.80 -12.35
CA MET A 1 -27.04 20.05 -11.65
C MET A 1 -25.54 20.10 -11.53
N SER A 2 -24.87 20.99 -12.28
CA SER A 2 -23.46 21.28 -12.07
C SER A 2 -23.35 22.00 -10.73
N THR A 3 -23.07 21.29 -9.65
CA THR A 3 -22.69 21.92 -8.39
C THR A 3 -21.33 22.57 -8.62
N ASP A 4 -21.31 23.89 -8.79
CA ASP A 4 -20.12 24.68 -9.03
C ASP A 4 -19.22 24.63 -7.78
N VAL A 5 -18.26 23.71 -7.76
CA VAL A 5 -17.31 23.52 -6.67
C VAL A 5 -16.28 24.64 -6.75
N LYS A 6 -16.23 25.51 -5.74
CA LYS A 6 -15.28 26.64 -5.69
C LYS A 6 -13.94 26.22 -5.08
N VAL A 7 -13.98 25.30 -4.12
CA VAL A 7 -12.82 24.88 -3.32
C VAL A 7 -12.67 23.37 -3.32
N SER A 8 -11.45 22.88 -3.51
CA SER A 8 -11.10 21.48 -3.31
C SER A 8 -10.13 21.36 -2.13
N LEU A 9 -10.55 20.66 -1.08
CA LEU A 9 -9.72 20.38 0.09
C LEU A 9 -8.92 19.10 -0.16
N VAL A 10 -7.60 19.22 -0.28
CA VAL A 10 -6.66 18.14 -0.57
C VAL A 10 -5.95 17.72 0.73
N ILE A 11 -6.17 16.48 1.14
CA ILE A 11 -5.63 15.92 2.38
C ILE A 11 -4.71 14.76 2.03
N ARG A 12 -3.45 14.88 2.42
CA ARG A 12 -2.49 13.77 2.28
C ARG A 12 -2.61 12.83 3.45
N THR A 13 -2.55 11.54 3.17
CA THR A 13 -2.86 10.51 4.15
C THR A 13 -1.95 9.30 4.01
N PHE A 14 -1.40 8.84 5.13
CA PHE A 14 -0.68 7.57 5.25
C PHE A 14 -0.73 7.08 6.70
N ASN A 15 -1.49 6.01 6.97
CA ASN A 15 -1.65 5.40 8.29
C ASN A 15 -2.10 6.38 9.39
N GLU A 16 -3.25 6.99 9.16
CA GLU A 16 -3.83 8.07 9.96
C GLU A 16 -5.12 7.64 10.68
N GLU A 17 -5.29 6.35 10.97
CA GLU A 17 -6.53 5.83 11.58
C GLU A 17 -6.90 6.53 12.89
N LYS A 18 -5.92 7.08 13.60
CA LYS A 18 -6.08 7.84 14.84
C LYS A 18 -6.66 9.25 14.62
N HIS A 19 -6.37 9.86 13.48
CA HIS A 19 -6.60 11.30 13.26
C HIS A 19 -7.61 11.59 12.14
N ILE A 20 -7.61 10.79 11.07
CA ILE A 20 -8.36 11.09 9.84
C ILE A 20 -9.87 11.20 10.07
N GLY A 21 -10.44 10.34 10.92
CA GLY A 21 -11.88 10.36 11.23
C GLY A 21 -12.30 11.63 11.95
N LYS A 22 -11.47 12.14 12.86
CA LYS A 22 -11.72 13.40 13.57
C LYS A 22 -11.61 14.59 12.62
N LEU A 23 -10.57 14.64 11.79
CA LEU A 23 -10.41 15.68 10.78
C LEU A 23 -11.62 15.75 9.85
N LEU A 24 -12.02 14.62 9.25
CA LEU A 24 -13.16 14.58 8.33
C LEU A 24 -14.48 14.99 9.01
N SER A 25 -14.63 14.67 10.29
CA SER A 25 -15.79 15.13 11.07
C SER A 25 -15.79 16.64 11.32
N GLU A 26 -14.64 17.27 11.50
CA GLU A 26 -14.53 18.74 11.63
C GLU A 26 -14.66 19.47 10.28
N ILE A 27 -14.23 18.83 9.18
CA ILE A 27 -14.45 19.33 7.82
C ILE A 27 -15.94 19.33 7.48
N ALA A 28 -16.67 18.28 7.85
CA ALA A 28 -18.11 18.19 7.61
C ALA A 28 -18.92 19.30 8.33
N LYS A 29 -18.34 19.93 9.35
CA LYS A 29 -18.95 21.04 10.11
C LYS A 29 -18.61 22.42 9.55
N GLN A 30 -17.79 22.53 8.50
CA GLN A 30 -17.38 23.83 7.98
C GLN A 30 -18.58 24.59 7.41
N ASP A 31 -18.64 25.88 7.75
CA ASP A 31 -19.69 26.82 7.40
C ASP A 31 -19.11 27.81 6.38
N THR A 32 -19.44 27.60 5.10
CA THR A 32 -18.85 28.33 3.98
C THR A 32 -19.93 28.94 3.09
N SER A 33 -19.61 30.09 2.49
CA SER A 33 -20.46 30.75 1.49
C SER A 33 -20.43 30.07 0.11
N PHE A 34 -19.66 28.99 -0.04
CA PHE A 34 -19.40 28.28 -1.28
C PHE A 34 -19.44 26.75 -1.10
N ASN A 35 -19.65 26.04 -2.22
CA ASN A 35 -19.52 24.58 -2.25
C ASN A 35 -18.06 24.17 -2.33
N PHE A 36 -17.72 23.08 -1.64
CA PHE A 36 -16.40 22.48 -1.69
C PHE A 36 -16.47 20.95 -1.83
N GLU A 37 -15.39 20.35 -2.30
CA GLU A 37 -15.18 18.90 -2.27
C GLU A 37 -13.97 18.56 -1.39
N THR A 38 -13.90 17.31 -0.92
CA THR A 38 -12.75 16.80 -0.18
C THR A 38 -12.10 15.67 -0.96
N ILE A 39 -10.77 15.75 -1.11
CA ILE A 39 -9.93 14.83 -1.85
C ILE A 39 -8.91 14.24 -0.89
N ILE A 40 -8.98 12.93 -0.68
CA ILE A 40 -7.98 12.17 0.07
C ILE A 40 -6.93 11.65 -0.92
N VAL A 41 -5.67 11.99 -0.69
CA VAL A 41 -4.53 11.41 -1.40
C VAL A 41 -3.86 10.41 -0.47
N ASP A 42 -4.24 9.15 -0.62
CA ASP A 42 -3.70 8.05 0.17
C ASP A 42 -2.41 7.50 -0.44
N SER A 43 -1.36 7.43 0.37
CA SER A 43 -0.02 6.99 -0.05
C SER A 43 0.26 5.52 0.31
N GLY A 44 -0.78 4.68 0.27
CA GLY A 44 -0.71 3.25 0.57
C GLY A 44 -0.89 2.93 2.04
N SER A 45 -1.93 3.49 2.68
CA SER A 45 -2.27 3.13 4.05
C SER A 45 -2.59 1.63 4.18
N ASN A 46 -2.13 1.02 5.27
CA ASN A 46 -2.31 -0.40 5.58
C ASN A 46 -2.95 -0.66 6.95
N ASP A 47 -3.36 0.40 7.64
CA ASP A 47 -4.19 0.37 8.83
C ASP A 47 -5.67 0.65 8.48
N ARG A 48 -6.52 0.96 9.46
CA ARG A 48 -7.95 1.21 9.22
C ARG A 48 -8.26 2.56 8.57
N THR A 49 -7.27 3.33 8.13
CA THR A 49 -7.46 4.66 7.54
C THR A 49 -8.46 4.63 6.38
N LEU A 50 -8.31 3.70 5.44
CA LEU A 50 -9.18 3.64 4.26
C LEU A 50 -10.61 3.19 4.60
N ASP A 51 -10.76 2.32 5.59
CA ASP A 51 -12.07 1.90 6.11
C ASP A 51 -12.80 3.07 6.80
N ILE A 52 -12.06 3.93 7.50
CA ILE A 52 -12.63 5.14 8.11
C ILE A 52 -13.04 6.12 7.01
N VAL A 53 -12.16 6.37 6.04
CA VAL A 53 -12.38 7.26 4.90
C VAL A 53 -13.60 6.87 4.08
N SER A 54 -13.88 5.56 3.89
CA SER A 54 -15.05 5.11 3.12
C SER A 54 -16.40 5.49 3.73
N ASN A 55 -16.45 5.91 4.99
CA ASN A 55 -17.68 6.39 5.64
C ASN A 55 -17.98 7.87 5.36
N PHE A 56 -17.10 8.58 4.65
CA PHE A 56 -17.25 10.01 4.35
C PHE A 56 -17.43 10.24 2.84
N ASN A 57 -18.15 11.30 2.49
CA ASN A 57 -18.30 11.72 1.10
C ASN A 57 -17.03 12.44 0.61
N VAL A 58 -16.05 11.66 0.17
CA VAL A 58 -14.76 12.16 -0.31
C VAL A 58 -14.37 11.51 -1.63
N ARG A 59 -13.54 12.20 -2.41
CA ARG A 59 -12.86 11.63 -3.57
C ARG A 59 -11.54 11.01 -3.13
N LEU A 60 -11.33 9.74 -3.43
CA LEU A 60 -10.09 9.04 -3.10
C LEU A 60 -9.15 8.99 -4.31
N VAL A 61 -7.95 9.52 -4.14
CA VAL A 61 -6.80 9.37 -5.04
C VAL A 61 -5.80 8.45 -4.35
N ARG A 62 -5.43 7.35 -4.99
CA ARG A 62 -4.47 6.40 -4.43
C ARG A 62 -3.15 6.49 -5.18
N ILE A 63 -2.06 6.56 -4.43
CA ILE A 63 -0.70 6.45 -4.94
C ILE A 63 0.03 5.35 -4.19
N THR A 64 0.97 4.68 -4.85
CA THR A 64 1.80 3.69 -4.16
C THR A 64 2.82 4.40 -3.26
N PRO A 65 3.32 3.77 -2.18
CA PRO A 65 4.38 4.34 -1.36
C PRO A 65 5.63 4.74 -2.16
N GLU A 66 5.93 4.06 -3.26
CA GLU A 66 7.06 4.38 -4.15
C GLU A 66 6.84 5.67 -4.95
N GLN A 67 5.59 6.04 -5.18
CA GLN A 67 5.20 7.29 -5.85
C GLN A 67 5.09 8.45 -4.86
N PHE A 68 5.29 8.24 -3.56
CA PHE A 68 5.15 9.30 -2.58
C PHE A 68 6.37 10.24 -2.59
N THR A 69 6.10 11.51 -2.88
CA THR A 69 6.87 12.66 -2.38
C THR A 69 5.88 13.70 -1.85
N PHE A 70 6.35 14.64 -1.03
CA PHE A 70 5.47 15.72 -0.51
C PHE A 70 4.85 16.51 -1.67
N GLY A 71 5.66 16.91 -2.66
CA GLY A 71 5.19 17.62 -3.85
C GLY A 71 4.26 16.79 -4.73
N ARG A 72 4.61 15.53 -5.02
CA ARG A 72 3.84 14.68 -5.94
C ARG A 72 2.45 14.34 -5.41
N SER A 73 2.34 14.00 -4.13
CA SER A 73 1.05 13.71 -3.50
C SER A 73 0.12 14.94 -3.50
N LEU A 74 0.66 16.14 -3.28
CA LEU A 74 -0.12 17.39 -3.43
C LEU A 74 -0.52 17.65 -4.89
N ASN A 75 0.41 17.51 -5.82
CA ASN A 75 0.15 17.71 -7.24
C ASN A 75 -1.00 16.81 -7.73
N LEU A 76 -0.99 15.51 -7.42
CA LEU A 76 -2.03 14.58 -7.83
C LEU A 76 -3.40 14.91 -7.22
N GLY A 77 -3.43 15.38 -5.97
CA GLY A 77 -4.65 15.89 -5.36
C GLY A 77 -5.21 17.13 -6.04
N ILE A 78 -4.33 18.07 -6.43
CA ILE A 78 -4.70 19.31 -7.13
C ILE A 78 -5.09 19.06 -8.60
N GLU A 79 -4.51 18.03 -9.23
CA GLU A 79 -4.93 17.58 -10.55
C GLU A 79 -6.36 17.05 -10.54
N ALA A 80 -6.71 16.27 -9.51
CA ALA A 80 -8.05 15.74 -9.31
C ALA A 80 -9.08 16.80 -8.85
N ALA A 81 -8.63 18.02 -8.50
CA ALA A 81 -9.47 19.09 -8.01
C ALA A 81 -10.36 19.72 -9.09
N LEU A 82 -11.61 19.99 -8.74
CA LEU A 82 -12.57 20.77 -9.52
C LEU A 82 -12.54 22.27 -9.16
N GLY A 83 -12.18 22.60 -7.91
CA GLY A 83 -12.21 23.96 -7.38
C GLY A 83 -11.21 24.93 -8.01
N GLU A 84 -11.56 26.21 -8.01
CA GLU A 84 -10.63 27.30 -8.35
C GLU A 84 -9.49 27.39 -7.32
N PHE A 85 -9.81 27.15 -6.05
CA PHE A 85 -8.87 27.17 -4.94
C PHE A 85 -8.65 25.77 -4.41
N CYS A 86 -7.38 25.43 -4.15
CA CYS A 86 -7.01 24.18 -3.52
C CYS A 86 -6.52 24.50 -2.10
N VAL A 87 -7.16 23.88 -1.10
CA VAL A 87 -6.77 24.01 0.31
C VAL A 87 -6.07 22.73 0.69
N MET A 88 -4.89 22.83 1.29
CA MET A 88 -4.11 21.71 1.79
C MET A 88 -4.10 21.69 3.31
N THR A 89 -4.35 20.52 3.87
CA THR A 89 -4.13 20.25 5.29
C THR A 89 -3.62 18.83 5.50
N SER A 90 -2.88 18.61 6.59
CA SER A 90 -2.41 17.27 6.97
C SER A 90 -3.52 16.49 7.67
N ALA A 91 -3.52 15.16 7.55
CA ALA A 91 -4.51 14.30 8.19
C ALA A 91 -4.61 14.45 9.72
N HIS A 92 -3.50 14.87 10.35
CA HIS A 92 -3.36 15.14 11.78
C HIS A 92 -3.48 16.63 12.16
N CYS A 93 -4.04 17.46 11.27
CA CYS A 93 -4.36 18.86 11.54
C CYS A 93 -5.87 19.05 11.72
N TYR A 94 -6.31 19.67 12.82
CA TYR A 94 -7.74 19.88 13.08
C TYR A 94 -8.10 21.37 13.02
N PRO A 95 -9.08 21.78 12.19
CA PRO A 95 -9.68 23.11 12.27
C PRO A 95 -10.14 23.43 13.70
N THR A 96 -9.87 24.63 14.17
CA THR A 96 -10.26 25.04 15.54
C THR A 96 -11.71 25.52 15.63
N HIS A 97 -12.33 25.84 14.49
CA HIS A 97 -13.70 26.31 14.39
C HIS A 97 -14.31 26.05 13.01
N LYS A 98 -15.63 26.25 12.91
CA LYS A 98 -16.42 26.00 11.69
C LYS A 98 -16.16 26.98 10.52
N TYR A 99 -15.61 28.16 10.79
CA TYR A 99 -15.31 29.16 9.74
C TYR A 99 -13.88 29.07 9.17
N TRP A 100 -13.14 27.99 9.46
CA TRP A 100 -11.73 27.89 9.06
C TRP A 100 -11.56 27.94 7.53
N LEU A 101 -12.39 27.18 6.81
CA LEU A 101 -12.32 27.09 5.35
C LEU A 101 -12.76 28.41 4.67
N GLU A 102 -13.74 29.11 5.24
CA GLU A 102 -14.16 30.44 4.77
C GLU A 102 -13.00 31.45 4.93
N ASN A 103 -12.37 31.47 6.12
CA ASN A 103 -11.33 32.42 6.47
C ASN A 103 -10.05 32.23 5.65
N ILE A 104 -9.65 30.98 5.37
CA ILE A 104 -8.42 30.72 4.60
C ILE A 104 -8.57 31.08 3.12
N VAL A 105 -9.79 31.05 2.58
CA VAL A 105 -10.06 31.36 1.18
C VAL A 105 -10.36 32.86 0.96
N GLY A 106 -10.87 33.56 1.98
CA GLY A 106 -11.24 34.98 1.90
C GLY A 106 -10.21 35.91 1.22
N PRO A 107 -8.91 35.84 1.53
CA PRO A 107 -7.91 36.73 0.91
C PRO A 107 -7.77 36.60 -0.62
N PHE A 108 -8.29 35.53 -1.24
CA PHE A 108 -8.26 35.37 -2.70
C PHE A 108 -9.18 36.34 -3.45
N GLU A 109 -10.03 37.10 -2.76
CA GLU A 109 -10.72 38.27 -3.32
C GLU A 109 -9.71 39.24 -3.98
N ASN A 110 -8.52 39.38 -3.39
CA ASN A 110 -7.40 39.99 -4.08
C ASN A 110 -6.90 39.05 -5.19
N LYS A 111 -7.13 39.44 -6.45
CA LYS A 111 -6.71 38.67 -7.63
C LYS A 111 -5.20 38.45 -7.73
N ASN A 112 -4.39 39.27 -7.06
CA ASN A 112 -2.93 39.11 -7.00
C ASN A 112 -2.47 38.13 -5.91
N CYS A 113 -3.35 37.77 -4.97
CA CYS A 113 -3.06 36.76 -3.95
C CYS A 113 -3.10 35.37 -4.58
N SER A 114 -2.00 34.63 -4.43
CA SER A 114 -1.85 33.25 -4.95
C SER A 114 -1.73 32.21 -3.84
N ILE A 115 -1.36 32.63 -2.63
CA ILE A 115 -1.15 31.75 -1.49
C ILE A 115 -1.73 32.42 -0.24
N VAL A 116 -2.46 31.64 0.55
CA VAL A 116 -2.86 32.00 1.92
C VAL A 116 -2.41 30.88 2.85
N TYR A 117 -1.72 31.18 3.94
CA TYR A 117 -1.46 30.18 4.98
C TYR A 117 -2.07 30.60 6.30
N GLY A 118 -2.52 29.60 7.05
CA GLY A 118 -3.23 29.80 8.30
C GLY A 118 -2.36 29.52 9.52
N LYS A 119 -2.82 29.96 10.68
CA LYS A 119 -2.15 29.71 11.96
C LYS A 119 -2.09 28.22 12.27
N GLN A 120 -0.97 27.79 12.86
CA GLN A 120 -0.80 26.44 13.37
C GLN A 120 -0.46 26.51 14.86
N MET A 121 -1.08 25.64 15.65
CA MET A 121 -0.93 25.61 17.10
C MET A 121 -0.67 24.18 17.56
N GLY A 122 0.22 24.03 18.55
CA GLY A 122 0.39 22.75 19.22
C GLY A 122 -0.81 22.41 20.11
N ILE A 123 -0.86 21.16 20.57
CA ILE A 123 -1.71 20.69 21.67
C ILE A 123 -0.86 20.52 22.94
N ASN A 124 -1.48 20.15 24.05
CA ASN A 124 -0.79 20.02 25.35
C ASN A 124 0.36 19.00 25.32
N GLU A 125 0.27 18.02 24.43
CA GLU A 125 1.24 16.96 24.20
C GLU A 125 2.41 17.40 23.30
N THR A 126 2.27 18.51 22.58
CA THR A 126 3.32 19.07 21.70
C THR A 126 4.52 19.52 22.54
N LYS A 127 5.73 19.21 22.04
CA LYS A 127 6.99 19.57 22.68
C LYS A 127 7.10 21.08 22.89
N TYR A 128 7.61 21.51 24.03
CA TYR A 128 7.60 22.93 24.40
C TYR A 128 8.35 23.80 23.39
N SER A 129 9.55 23.38 23.00
CA SER A 129 10.36 24.07 21.97
C SER A 129 9.66 24.16 20.61
N GLU A 130 8.77 23.22 20.30
CA GLU A 130 7.97 23.24 19.07
C GLU A 130 6.82 24.24 19.15
N GLN A 131 6.18 24.40 20.32
CA GLN A 131 5.22 25.47 20.56
C GLN A 131 5.85 26.86 20.35
N GLN A 132 7.11 27.05 20.78
CA GLN A 132 7.86 28.28 20.54
C GLN A 132 8.16 28.51 19.04
N ILE A 133 8.38 27.43 18.27
CA ILE A 133 8.50 27.51 16.81
C ILE A 133 7.18 27.96 16.20
N PHE A 134 6.05 27.36 16.60
CA PHE A 134 4.73 27.76 16.12
C PHE A 134 4.44 29.23 16.42
N ALA A 135 4.68 29.69 17.65
CA ALA A 135 4.47 31.09 18.04
C ALA A 135 5.31 32.07 17.21
N ARG A 136 6.53 31.68 16.81
CA ARG A 136 7.40 32.51 15.96
C ARG A 136 6.92 32.60 14.51
N TRP A 137 6.47 31.49 13.92
CA TRP A 137 6.11 31.43 12.50
C TRP A 137 4.64 31.75 12.22
N PHE A 138 3.78 31.60 13.23
CA PHE A 138 2.32 31.78 13.13
C PHE A 138 1.83 32.74 14.23
N PRO A 139 2.11 34.05 14.09
CA PRO A 139 1.76 35.06 15.10
C PRO A 139 0.23 35.26 15.23
N GLU A 140 -0.21 35.95 16.28
CA GLU A 140 -1.63 36.22 16.53
C GLU A 140 -2.27 37.21 15.54
N VAL A 141 -1.46 37.92 14.75
CA VAL A 141 -1.92 38.99 13.86
C VAL A 141 -1.81 38.53 12.42
N SER A 142 -2.93 38.57 11.70
CA SER A 142 -2.98 38.31 10.25
C SER A 142 -2.16 39.34 9.47
N ASP A 143 -1.55 38.91 8.38
CA ASP A 143 -0.80 39.77 7.46
C ASP A 143 -1.34 39.57 6.04
N PRO A 144 -2.04 40.56 5.45
CA PRO A 144 -2.62 40.42 4.12
C PRO A 144 -1.56 40.32 3.00
N LYS A 145 -0.30 40.68 3.28
CA LYS A 145 0.80 40.62 2.31
C LYS A 145 2.14 40.43 3.03
N THR A 146 2.52 39.18 3.24
CA THR A 146 3.78 38.84 3.88
C THR A 146 4.98 39.25 3.02
N LYS A 147 6.03 39.72 3.69
CA LYS A 147 7.31 40.05 3.03
C LYS A 147 8.17 38.82 2.76
N LEU A 148 8.00 37.79 3.59
CA LEU A 148 8.76 36.55 3.50
C LEU A 148 8.01 35.55 2.61
N PRO A 149 8.69 34.89 1.65
CA PRO A 149 8.09 33.86 0.81
C PRO A 149 7.94 32.55 1.59
N PHE A 150 7.04 32.54 2.57
CA PHE A 150 6.77 31.43 3.46
C PHE A 150 5.29 31.03 3.39
N CYS A 151 5.05 29.74 3.37
CA CYS A 151 3.77 29.12 3.69
C CYS A 151 4.05 27.71 4.22
N ASN A 152 3.03 27.03 4.74
CA ASN A 152 3.16 25.65 5.20
C ASN A 152 1.94 24.80 4.84
N ASN A 153 2.15 23.72 4.09
CA ASN A 153 1.07 22.90 3.51
C ASN A 153 0.25 22.10 4.54
N ALA A 154 0.59 22.13 5.83
CA ALA A 154 -0.29 21.61 6.88
C ALA A 154 -1.54 22.48 7.08
N ASN A 155 -1.50 23.76 6.66
CA ASN A 155 -2.63 24.68 6.69
C ASN A 155 -2.43 25.81 5.67
N CYS A 156 -2.66 25.52 4.39
CA CYS A 156 -2.39 26.43 3.28
C CYS A 156 -3.50 26.36 2.23
N ALA A 157 -3.72 27.44 1.50
CA ALA A 157 -4.59 27.49 0.34
C ALA A 157 -3.83 28.14 -0.82
N ILE A 158 -4.06 27.64 -2.03
CA ILE A 158 -3.45 28.15 -3.26
C ILE A 158 -4.50 28.36 -4.34
N ARG A 159 -4.21 29.28 -5.26
CA ARG A 159 -5.01 29.43 -6.47
C ARG A 159 -4.55 28.41 -7.52
N ARG A 160 -5.46 27.54 -7.97
CA ARG A 160 -5.14 26.43 -8.89
C ARG A 160 -4.54 26.91 -10.21
N LYS A 161 -5.01 28.06 -10.74
CA LYS A 161 -4.48 28.64 -11.98
C LYS A 161 -2.99 29.00 -11.89
N ASP A 162 -2.52 29.42 -10.72
CA ASP A 162 -1.13 29.82 -10.52
C ASP A 162 -0.23 28.59 -10.31
N TRP A 163 -0.80 27.52 -9.74
CA TRP A 163 -0.19 26.20 -9.65
C TRP A 163 -0.06 25.52 -11.03
N LEU A 164 -1.00 25.74 -11.95
CA LEU A 164 -0.90 25.24 -13.34
C LEU A 164 0.32 25.81 -14.09
N VAL A 165 0.79 27.01 -13.72
CA VAL A 165 1.99 27.62 -14.30
C VAL A 165 3.26 26.94 -13.79
N ARG A 166 3.30 26.62 -12.49
CA ARG A 166 4.40 25.88 -11.86
C ARG A 166 3.86 25.01 -10.73
N LYS A 167 3.95 23.70 -10.90
CA LYS A 167 3.57 22.72 -9.88
C LYS A 167 4.55 22.70 -8.72
N PHE A 168 4.20 22.01 -7.63
CA PHE A 168 5.17 21.72 -6.56
C PHE A 168 6.29 20.86 -7.13
N ASP A 169 7.54 21.17 -6.73
CA ASP A 169 8.70 20.37 -7.11
C ASP A 169 8.63 18.99 -6.42
N GLU A 170 8.51 17.94 -7.23
CA GLU A 170 8.38 16.57 -6.75
C GLU A 170 9.70 15.98 -6.27
N GLU A 171 10.84 16.59 -6.58
CA GLU A 171 12.18 16.11 -6.23
C GLU A 171 12.63 16.56 -4.83
N LEU A 172 11.97 17.58 -4.27
CA LEU A 172 12.30 18.10 -2.96
C LEU A 172 11.97 17.10 -1.85
N THR A 173 12.89 17.00 -0.89
CA THR A 173 12.71 16.11 0.25
C THR A 173 11.73 16.65 1.29
N GLY A 174 11.33 17.92 1.19
CA GLY A 174 10.36 18.64 2.00
C GLY A 174 10.40 20.12 1.63
N LEU A 175 9.69 20.98 2.34
CA LEU A 175 9.65 22.42 2.07
C LEU A 175 9.22 22.78 0.62
N GLU A 176 8.42 21.90 -0.01
CA GLU A 176 7.85 22.15 -1.32
C GLU A 176 6.91 23.36 -1.31
N ASP A 177 6.26 23.62 -0.17
CA ASP A 177 5.52 24.86 0.11
C ASP A 177 6.41 26.10 -0.01
N MET A 178 7.57 26.10 0.63
CA MET A 178 8.50 27.22 0.62
C MET A 178 9.09 27.47 -0.76
N ASP A 179 9.42 26.43 -1.53
CA ASP A 179 9.86 26.58 -2.93
C ASP A 179 8.74 27.19 -3.80
N TYR A 180 7.51 26.69 -3.65
CA TYR A 180 6.36 27.22 -4.36
C TYR A 180 6.08 28.68 -3.98
N ALA A 181 6.13 29.02 -2.68
CA ALA A 181 5.99 30.39 -2.18
C ALA A 181 7.05 31.32 -2.75
N LYS A 182 8.32 30.90 -2.75
CA LYS A 182 9.43 31.63 -3.37
C LYS A 182 9.15 31.89 -4.85
N SER A 183 8.68 30.87 -5.58
CA SER A 183 8.35 31.05 -6.98
C SER A 183 7.19 32.01 -7.23
N CYS A 184 6.13 31.94 -6.43
CA CYS A 184 4.98 32.85 -6.53
C CYS A 184 5.42 34.29 -6.25
N HIS A 185 6.21 34.49 -5.20
CA HIS A 185 6.76 35.80 -4.85
C HIS A 185 7.65 36.37 -5.96
N GLN A 186 8.53 35.56 -6.57
CA GLN A 186 9.36 35.96 -7.71
C GLN A 186 8.56 36.32 -8.97
N ARG A 187 7.35 35.76 -9.11
CA ARG A 187 6.40 36.11 -10.18
C ARG A 187 5.52 37.32 -9.85
N GLY A 188 5.73 37.96 -8.70
CA GLY A 188 5.00 39.17 -8.27
C GLY A 188 3.68 38.91 -7.55
N HIS A 189 3.39 37.66 -7.19
CA HIS A 189 2.17 37.31 -6.47
C HIS A 189 2.26 37.60 -4.96
N ASP A 190 1.12 37.98 -4.39
CA ASP A 190 0.99 38.21 -2.95
C ASP A 190 0.77 36.88 -2.21
N ILE A 191 1.34 36.82 -1.00
CA ILE A 191 1.16 35.73 -0.04
C ILE A 191 0.52 36.35 1.20
N ALA A 192 -0.57 35.78 1.67
CA ALA A 192 -1.28 36.25 2.86
C ALA A 192 -1.16 35.24 4.01
N TYR A 193 -1.18 35.76 5.24
CA TYR A 193 -1.26 35.01 6.47
C TYR A 193 -2.58 35.30 7.19
N ARG A 194 -3.27 34.26 7.66
CA ARG A 194 -4.52 34.37 8.43
C ARG A 194 -4.39 33.73 9.81
N ALA A 195 -4.30 34.56 10.85
CA ALA A 195 -4.25 34.11 12.23
C ALA A 195 -5.56 33.42 12.67
N ASP A 196 -6.68 33.84 12.11
CA ASP A 196 -8.04 33.34 12.33
C ASP A 196 -8.44 32.20 11.38
N ALA A 197 -7.52 31.71 10.54
CA ALA A 197 -7.66 30.42 9.85
C ALA A 197 -6.78 29.41 10.57
N SER A 198 -7.13 29.06 11.81
CA SER A 198 -6.24 28.29 12.69
C SER A 198 -6.54 26.79 12.74
N VAL A 199 -5.48 25.98 12.87
CA VAL A 199 -5.57 24.53 13.10
C VAL A 199 -4.71 24.11 14.30
N TYR A 200 -5.14 23.05 14.98
CA TYR A 200 -4.26 22.27 15.85
C TYR A 200 -3.40 21.33 15.00
N HIS A 201 -2.08 21.45 15.10
CA HIS A 201 -1.11 20.62 14.37
C HIS A 201 -0.47 19.63 15.33
N ILE A 202 -0.82 18.35 15.19
CA ILE A 202 -0.44 17.31 16.14
C ILE A 202 0.88 16.67 15.74
N HIS A 203 1.92 16.88 16.55
CA HIS A 203 3.19 16.15 16.42
C HIS A 203 3.41 15.26 17.63
N ASP A 204 3.20 13.96 17.44
CA ASP A 204 3.60 12.91 18.38
C ASP A 204 4.84 12.19 17.82
N GLU A 205 5.94 12.93 17.72
CA GLU A 205 7.18 12.45 17.11
C GLU A 205 8.17 11.92 18.16
N THR A 206 8.75 10.76 17.87
CA THR A 206 9.91 10.24 18.60
C THR A 206 11.15 11.12 18.34
N PRO A 207 12.17 11.09 19.23
CA PRO A 207 13.42 11.81 19.03
C PRO A 207 14.07 11.60 17.65
N THR A 208 14.01 10.37 17.13
CA THR A 208 14.55 10.02 15.81
C THR A 208 13.74 10.65 14.67
N GLN A 209 12.42 10.72 14.78
CA GLN A 209 11.57 11.37 13.79
C GLN A 209 11.84 12.88 13.73
N ILE A 210 11.96 13.54 14.90
CA ILE A 210 12.30 14.96 14.99
C ILE A 210 13.61 15.28 14.25
N MET A 211 14.70 14.55 14.57
CA MET A 211 15.99 14.77 13.91
C MET A 211 15.90 14.53 12.39
N ASN A 212 15.19 13.48 11.97
CA ASN A 212 15.05 13.17 10.54
C ASN A 212 14.23 14.22 9.78
N ARG A 213 13.18 14.80 10.41
CA ARG A 213 12.42 15.93 9.85
C ARG A 213 13.32 17.12 9.58
N TYR A 214 14.07 17.60 10.57
CA TYR A 214 14.95 18.76 10.39
C TYR A 214 16.12 18.49 9.43
N TYR A 215 16.66 17.27 9.44
CA TYR A 215 17.65 16.85 8.46
C TYR A 215 17.10 16.91 7.02
N ARG A 216 15.88 16.39 6.81
CA ARG A 216 15.19 16.40 5.53
C ARG A 216 14.87 17.79 5.02
N GLU A 217 14.34 18.63 5.90
CA GLU A 217 14.01 20.03 5.60
C GLU A 217 15.28 20.81 5.25
N ALA A 218 16.38 20.60 5.97
CA ALA A 218 17.65 21.25 5.66
C ALA A 218 18.25 20.82 4.30
N LEU A 219 18.08 19.57 3.89
CA LEU A 219 18.47 19.11 2.55
C LEU A 219 17.69 19.83 1.45
N ALA A 220 16.37 19.97 1.62
CA ALA A 220 15.53 20.72 0.69
C ALA A 220 15.83 22.22 0.72
N TYR A 221 16.03 22.79 1.91
CA TYR A 221 16.39 24.21 2.08
C TYR A 221 17.65 24.56 1.28
N ARG A 222 18.67 23.69 1.31
CA ARG A 222 19.89 23.86 0.51
C ARG A 222 19.67 23.74 -1.00
N ALA A 223 18.73 22.90 -1.43
CA ALA A 223 18.35 22.81 -2.85
C ALA A 223 17.66 24.10 -3.32
N ILE A 224 16.79 24.68 -2.47
CA ILE A 224 16.05 25.92 -2.75
C ILE A 224 16.97 27.15 -2.67
N TYR A 225 17.90 27.18 -1.70
CA TYR A 225 18.84 28.27 -1.44
C TYR A 225 20.29 27.79 -1.54
N LYS A 226 20.78 27.65 -2.78
CA LYS A 226 22.08 27.02 -3.12
C LYS A 226 23.32 27.60 -2.43
N HIS A 227 23.25 28.84 -1.92
CA HIS A 227 24.37 29.54 -1.29
C HIS A 227 24.32 29.56 0.25
N GLU A 228 23.28 29.01 0.86
CA GLU A 228 23.13 29.00 2.31
C GLU A 228 23.92 27.85 2.94
N THR A 229 24.75 28.17 3.93
CA THR A 229 25.58 27.19 4.66
C THR A 229 25.19 27.15 6.12
N PHE A 230 25.28 25.96 6.74
CA PHE A 230 25.10 25.79 8.17
C PHE A 230 26.33 25.09 8.74
N SER A 231 27.21 25.87 9.35
CA SER A 231 28.48 25.40 9.91
C SER A 231 28.29 24.75 11.28
N PHE A 232 29.36 24.13 11.81
CA PHE A 232 29.34 23.62 13.19
C PHE A 232 29.25 24.76 14.21
N THR A 233 29.80 25.92 13.90
CA THR A 233 29.68 27.11 14.74
C THR A 233 28.24 27.64 14.76
N ASP A 234 27.52 27.56 13.64
CA ASP A 234 26.10 27.89 13.58
C ASP A 234 25.28 26.90 14.42
N PHE A 235 25.58 25.60 14.33
CA PHE A 235 24.97 24.59 15.19
C PHE A 235 25.08 24.97 16.67
N LEU A 236 26.30 25.22 17.17
CA LEU A 236 26.50 25.58 18.57
C LEU A 236 25.77 26.88 18.93
N LYS A 237 25.88 27.91 18.10
CA LYS A 237 25.24 29.21 18.31
C LYS A 237 23.72 29.06 18.44
N PHE A 238 23.07 28.44 17.46
CA PHE A 238 21.61 28.33 17.44
C PHE A 238 21.09 27.35 18.50
N PHE A 239 21.84 26.29 18.80
CA PHE A 239 21.51 25.37 19.89
C PHE A 239 21.40 26.09 21.24
N PHE A 240 22.45 26.79 21.66
CA PHE A 240 22.45 27.48 22.95
C PHE A 240 21.47 28.66 22.96
N MET A 241 21.44 29.47 21.90
CA MET A 241 20.58 30.65 21.84
C MET A 241 19.09 30.30 21.95
N ASN A 242 18.63 29.23 21.28
CA ASN A 242 17.22 28.83 21.35
C ASN A 242 16.88 28.09 22.65
N ILE A 243 17.82 27.37 23.28
CA ILE A 243 17.59 26.82 24.64
C ILE A 243 17.38 27.96 25.64
N VAL A 244 18.24 28.98 25.60
CA VAL A 244 18.10 30.13 26.51
C VAL A 244 16.76 30.83 26.28
N GLY A 245 16.39 31.08 25.01
CA GLY A 245 15.08 31.66 24.68
C GLY A 245 13.90 30.83 25.18
N ASP A 246 13.93 29.51 24.94
CA ASP A 246 12.87 28.61 25.38
C ASP A 246 12.78 28.55 26.91
N TYR A 247 13.90 28.58 27.65
CA TYR A 247 13.88 28.60 29.11
C TYR A 247 13.35 29.91 29.67
N VAL A 248 13.66 31.06 29.05
CA VAL A 248 13.08 32.34 29.44
C VAL A 248 11.55 32.27 29.32
N HIS A 249 11.03 31.76 28.21
CA HIS A 249 9.60 31.56 28.05
C HIS A 249 9.04 30.51 29.04
N ALA A 250 9.73 29.39 29.25
CA ALA A 250 9.26 28.35 30.16
C ALA A 250 9.20 28.82 31.62
N LEU A 251 10.07 29.77 32.02
CA LEU A 251 9.99 30.44 33.31
C LEU A 251 8.80 31.40 33.38
N GLN A 252 8.54 32.17 32.32
CA GLN A 252 7.38 33.07 32.22
C GLN A 252 6.06 32.29 32.29
N ASP A 253 6.00 31.13 31.64
CA ASP A 253 4.83 30.25 31.60
C ASP A 253 4.71 29.34 32.85
N GLY A 254 5.68 29.40 33.79
CA GLY A 254 5.66 28.61 35.02
C GLY A 254 5.91 27.10 34.84
N VAL A 255 6.42 26.67 33.68
CA VAL A 255 6.62 25.25 33.30
C VAL A 255 8.09 24.86 33.14
N PHE A 256 9.02 25.67 33.64
CA PHE A 256 10.47 25.45 33.53
C PHE A 256 10.91 24.04 33.96
N TRP A 257 10.56 23.62 35.18
CA TRP A 257 10.99 22.33 35.73
C TRP A 257 10.44 21.13 34.96
N LYS A 258 9.26 21.27 34.34
CA LYS A 258 8.68 20.23 33.49
C LYS A 258 9.49 20.03 32.19
N ASN A 259 10.14 21.08 31.69
CA ASN A 259 10.76 21.11 30.36
C ASN A 259 12.30 21.18 30.37
N ILE A 260 12.92 21.11 31.55
CA ILE A 260 14.38 21.27 31.73
C ILE A 260 15.23 20.27 30.93
N PHE A 261 14.73 19.06 30.68
CA PHE A 261 15.44 18.07 29.84
C PHE A 261 14.91 18.02 28.40
N GLU A 262 13.63 18.28 28.22
CA GLU A 262 12.98 18.21 26.90
C GLU A 262 13.50 19.31 25.96
N ILE A 263 13.65 20.54 26.44
CA ILE A 263 14.08 21.69 25.63
C ILE A 263 15.48 21.45 25.03
N PRO A 264 16.53 21.11 25.82
CA PRO A 264 17.84 20.80 25.25
C PRO A 264 17.81 19.62 24.29
N GLN A 265 17.07 18.57 24.63
CA GLN A 265 16.96 17.39 23.77
C GLN A 265 16.34 17.74 22.41
N PHE A 266 15.22 18.47 22.40
CA PHE A 266 14.55 18.88 21.17
C PHE A 266 15.45 19.79 20.31
N ARG A 267 16.04 20.83 20.91
CA ARG A 267 16.91 21.77 20.19
C ARG A 267 18.18 21.09 19.67
N PHE A 268 18.72 20.11 20.40
CA PHE A 268 19.83 19.31 19.91
C PHE A 268 19.42 18.56 18.63
N LEU A 269 18.32 17.80 18.68
CA LEU A 269 17.85 17.01 17.54
C LEU A 269 17.53 17.89 16.33
N GLN A 270 16.94 19.07 16.57
CA GLN A 270 16.68 20.07 15.54
C GLN A 270 17.96 20.51 14.83
N PHE A 271 18.88 21.16 15.55
CA PHE A 271 20.04 21.75 14.91
C PHE A 271 21.10 20.73 14.49
N TRP A 272 21.17 19.58 15.18
CA TRP A 272 22.04 18.48 14.76
C TRP A 272 21.56 17.87 13.44
N GLY A 273 20.25 17.68 13.28
CA GLY A 273 19.65 17.28 12.00
C GLY A 273 20.03 18.25 10.88
N THR A 274 19.82 19.55 11.10
CA THR A 274 20.19 20.61 10.15
C THR A 274 21.67 20.57 9.78
N TYR A 275 22.57 20.56 10.77
CA TYR A 275 24.01 20.52 10.56
C TYR A 275 24.46 19.28 9.77
N LYS A 276 23.91 18.11 10.09
CA LYS A 276 24.23 16.86 9.40
C LYS A 276 23.86 16.92 7.91
N ALA A 277 22.75 17.58 7.57
CA ALA A 277 22.35 17.78 6.17
C ALA A 277 23.35 18.65 5.40
N HIS A 278 23.80 19.77 6.01
CA HIS A 278 24.74 20.69 5.37
C HIS A 278 26.16 20.12 5.22
N ARG A 279 26.58 19.16 6.06
CA ARG A 279 27.87 18.45 5.89
C ARG A 279 27.90 17.44 4.75
N GLN A 280 26.76 17.10 4.17
CA GLN A 280 26.69 16.07 3.16
C GLN A 280 26.99 16.64 1.77
N ASN A 281 28.18 16.33 1.24
CA ASN A 281 28.67 16.80 -0.07
C ASN A 281 28.23 15.93 -1.26
N LYS A 282 27.45 14.86 -1.04
CA LYS A 282 27.01 13.96 -2.11
C LYS A 282 25.58 14.28 -2.55
N PRO A 283 25.26 14.24 -3.86
CA PRO A 283 23.88 14.29 -4.33
C PRO A 283 23.05 13.17 -3.67
N ILE A 284 21.80 13.46 -3.36
CA ILE A 284 20.91 12.53 -2.67
C ILE A 284 20.57 11.41 -3.67
N SER A 285 21.02 10.18 -3.40
CA SER A 285 20.63 9.02 -4.21
C SER A 285 19.13 8.70 -4.01
N GLN A 286 18.50 8.01 -4.96
CA GLN A 286 17.11 7.56 -4.83
C GLN A 286 16.88 6.72 -3.55
N ASP A 287 17.86 5.89 -3.17
CA ASP A 287 17.85 5.14 -1.90
C ASP A 287 17.85 6.04 -0.66
N MET A 288 18.52 7.18 -0.75
CA MET A 288 18.61 8.15 0.31
C MET A 288 17.32 8.97 0.41
N GLN A 289 16.72 9.37 -0.72
CA GLN A 289 15.38 9.98 -0.77
C GLN A 289 14.36 9.09 -0.06
N ARG A 290 14.33 7.77 -0.36
CA ARG A 290 13.43 6.82 0.33
C ARG A 290 13.64 6.76 1.84
N ARG A 291 14.89 6.76 2.31
CA ARG A 291 15.21 6.78 3.76
C ARG A 291 14.82 8.09 4.45
N ILE A 292 14.77 9.18 3.70
CA ILE A 292 14.40 10.51 4.18
C ILE A 292 12.86 10.65 4.29
N PHE A 293 12.11 10.11 3.33
CA PHE A 293 10.65 10.08 3.37
C PHE A 293 10.11 9.05 4.38
N TYR A 294 10.82 7.93 4.56
CA TYR A 294 10.46 6.86 5.49
C TYR A 294 11.60 6.58 6.48
N PRO A 295 11.75 7.39 7.54
CA PRO A 295 12.78 7.15 8.55
C PRO A 295 12.58 5.78 9.21
N ARG A 296 13.67 4.99 9.29
CA ARG A 296 13.65 3.64 9.88
C ARG A 296 13.04 3.66 11.27
N ARG A 297 11.93 2.93 11.46
CA ARG A 297 11.46 2.52 12.79
C ARG A 297 12.54 1.67 13.49
N PRO A 298 12.64 1.70 14.84
CA PRO A 298 13.37 0.70 15.59
C PRO A 298 12.81 -0.69 15.28
N GLN A 299 13.72 -1.66 15.19
CA GLN A 299 13.58 -2.97 14.55
C GLN A 299 12.35 -3.79 14.94
N LEU A 300 11.69 -4.36 13.93
CA LEU A 300 11.25 -5.75 13.90
C LEU A 300 11.47 -6.23 12.45
N PHE A 301 12.28 -7.27 12.26
CA PHE A 301 12.44 -7.90 10.95
C PHE A 301 11.06 -8.31 10.39
N ARG A 302 10.73 -7.92 9.15
CA ARG A 302 10.06 -8.79 8.14
C ARG A 302 9.85 -8.11 6.77
N SER A 303 10.32 -8.85 5.74
CA SER A 303 9.94 -8.90 4.32
C SER A 303 9.90 -7.63 3.47
N ARG A 304 10.69 -7.62 2.39
CA ARG A 304 10.40 -6.82 1.18
C ARG A 304 8.96 -7.09 0.74
N PRO A 305 8.12 -6.09 0.43
CA PRO A 305 6.98 -6.33 -0.43
C PRO A 305 7.51 -6.65 -1.83
N ILE A 306 7.02 -7.76 -2.39
CA ILE A 306 7.08 -8.02 -3.82
C ILE A 306 6.35 -6.86 -4.49
N SER A 307 7.01 -6.19 -5.44
CA SER A 307 6.40 -5.14 -6.25
C SER A 307 5.08 -5.62 -6.87
N GLN A 308 3.99 -4.89 -6.65
CA GLN A 308 2.85 -4.89 -7.56
C GLN A 308 2.60 -3.45 -8.01
N ASN A 309 3.45 -2.99 -8.93
CA ASN A 309 2.95 -2.16 -10.01
C ASN A 309 2.13 -3.07 -10.91
N ILE A 310 0.81 -3.01 -10.81
CA ILE A 310 -0.05 -3.40 -11.94
C ILE A 310 -1.04 -2.25 -12.14
N ASP A 311 -0.61 -1.27 -12.92
CA ASP A 311 -1.52 -0.30 -13.53
C ASP A 311 -2.52 -1.06 -14.40
N GLN A 312 -3.80 -0.74 -14.20
CA GLN A 312 -4.97 -1.12 -15.00
C GLN A 312 -5.35 -2.63 -15.08
N LYS A 313 -6.50 -2.95 -14.49
CA LYS A 313 -7.44 -4.01 -14.94
C LYS A 313 -6.98 -5.48 -14.94
N ILE A 314 -5.87 -5.83 -14.28
CA ILE A 314 -5.46 -7.23 -14.11
C ILE A 314 -5.99 -7.75 -12.78
N SER A 315 -7.09 -8.50 -12.81
CA SER A 315 -7.59 -9.25 -11.64
C SER A 315 -7.15 -10.71 -11.79
N PHE A 316 -6.09 -11.07 -11.07
CA PHE A 316 -5.78 -12.48 -10.84
C PHE A 316 -6.67 -13.00 -9.72
N ILE A 317 -7.31 -14.15 -9.95
CA ILE A 317 -7.98 -14.93 -8.92
C ILE A 317 -6.99 -16.02 -8.50
N ASP A 318 -6.48 -15.93 -7.26
CA ASP A 318 -5.60 -16.96 -6.71
C ASP A 318 -6.40 -18.20 -6.39
N ILE A 319 -6.09 -19.30 -7.06
CA ILE A 319 -6.75 -20.60 -6.89
C ILE A 319 -5.78 -21.63 -6.29
N THR A 320 -4.82 -21.15 -5.50
CA THR A 320 -3.84 -21.96 -4.78
C THR A 320 -4.19 -22.00 -3.29
N HIS A 321 -4.17 -23.17 -2.66
CA HIS A 321 -4.26 -23.27 -1.21
C HIS A 321 -2.95 -22.85 -0.53
N PRO A 322 -3.01 -22.19 0.64
CA PRO A 322 -1.81 -22.00 1.46
C PRO A 322 -1.31 -23.35 1.99
N LEU A 323 0.00 -23.57 1.92
CA LEU A 323 0.64 -24.70 2.61
C LEU A 323 0.78 -24.35 4.09
N ILE A 324 0.07 -25.09 4.94
CA ILE A 324 0.05 -24.96 6.40
C ILE A 324 0.26 -26.35 7.02
N GLU A 325 0.76 -26.41 8.25
CA GLU A 325 1.08 -27.69 8.91
C GLU A 325 -0.16 -28.60 9.09
N ASP A 326 -1.32 -27.99 9.31
CA ASP A 326 -2.61 -28.69 9.44
C ASP A 326 -3.31 -28.98 8.09
N PHE A 327 -2.61 -28.82 6.96
CA PHE A 327 -3.18 -29.09 5.64
C PHE A 327 -3.45 -30.60 5.48
N PRO A 328 -4.65 -31.02 5.01
CA PRO A 328 -4.95 -32.44 4.85
C PRO A 328 -4.03 -33.06 3.78
N VAL A 329 -3.28 -34.08 4.18
CA VAL A 329 -2.42 -34.88 3.30
C VAL A 329 -3.00 -36.28 3.09
N TRP A 330 -2.59 -36.94 2.02
CA TRP A 330 -2.98 -38.31 1.75
C TRP A 330 -2.69 -39.23 2.96
N PRO A 331 -3.59 -40.14 3.36
CA PRO A 331 -3.36 -41.03 4.49
C PRO A 331 -2.05 -41.83 4.35
N GLY A 332 -1.15 -41.69 5.33
CA GLY A 332 0.17 -42.31 5.32
C GLY A 332 1.29 -41.42 4.78
N SER A 333 0.97 -40.29 4.15
CA SER A 333 1.96 -39.27 3.76
C SER A 333 2.43 -38.45 4.97
N ILE A 334 3.63 -37.89 4.84
CA ILE A 334 4.13 -36.91 5.79
C ILE A 334 3.33 -35.60 5.67
N PRO A 335 3.07 -34.90 6.79
CA PRO A 335 2.47 -33.57 6.75
C PRO A 335 3.44 -32.55 6.13
N PHE A 336 2.93 -31.37 5.79
CA PHE A 336 3.79 -30.22 5.52
C PHE A 336 4.46 -29.79 6.83
N GLU A 337 5.78 -29.74 6.83
CA GLU A 337 6.58 -29.28 7.96
C GLU A 337 7.47 -28.12 7.52
N ILE A 338 7.57 -27.09 8.36
CA ILE A 338 8.52 -26.00 8.18
C ILE A 338 9.40 -25.87 9.42
N HIS A 339 10.65 -26.29 9.30
CA HIS A 339 11.63 -26.25 10.39
C HIS A 339 12.46 -24.98 10.29
N HIS A 340 12.32 -24.07 11.27
CA HIS A 340 13.13 -22.86 11.33
C HIS A 340 14.54 -23.17 11.89
N LEU A 341 15.45 -23.59 11.00
CA LEU A 341 16.84 -23.92 11.33
C LEU A 341 17.60 -22.76 11.98
N ARG A 342 17.28 -21.52 11.60
CA ARG A 342 17.81 -20.29 12.20
C ARG A 342 16.72 -19.27 12.37
N ASN A 343 16.78 -18.51 13.46
CA ASN A 343 15.88 -17.41 13.76
C ASN A 343 16.66 -16.17 14.23
N TYR A 344 15.99 -15.03 14.33
CA TYR A 344 16.64 -13.76 14.71
C TYR A 344 17.09 -13.70 16.17
N ASP A 345 16.72 -14.69 16.98
CA ASP A 345 17.18 -14.83 18.36
C ASP A 345 18.58 -15.47 18.43
N THR A 346 18.94 -16.31 17.44
CA THR A 346 20.18 -17.09 17.42
C THR A 346 21.10 -16.78 16.22
N ALA A 347 20.61 -16.08 15.20
CA ALA A 347 21.36 -15.76 13.99
C ALA A 347 20.90 -14.42 13.36
N GLN A 348 21.72 -13.86 12.45
CA GLN A 348 21.40 -12.61 11.74
C GLN A 348 20.39 -12.77 10.58
N GLN A 349 19.97 -14.00 10.29
CA GLN A 349 19.04 -14.34 9.21
C GLN A 349 18.11 -15.46 9.65
N ARG A 350 16.89 -15.47 9.10
CA ARG A 350 15.98 -16.62 9.19
C ARG A 350 16.29 -17.57 8.06
N ASP A 351 16.46 -18.84 8.41
CA ASP A 351 16.67 -19.93 7.47
C ASP A 351 15.66 -21.03 7.82
N SER A 352 15.03 -21.63 6.82
CA SER A 352 13.96 -22.59 7.04
C SER A 352 14.04 -23.74 6.05
N GLU A 353 13.96 -24.94 6.58
CA GLU A 353 13.80 -26.17 5.80
C GLU A 353 12.31 -26.47 5.68
N ILE A 354 11.87 -26.86 4.49
CA ILE A 354 10.52 -27.33 4.25
C ILE A 354 10.60 -28.80 3.87
N LYS A 355 9.76 -29.61 4.52
CA LYS A 355 9.58 -31.02 4.20
C LYS A 355 8.12 -31.26 3.87
N LEU A 356 7.86 -31.87 2.71
CA LEU A 356 6.50 -32.16 2.26
C LEU A 356 6.51 -33.39 1.34
N ASN A 357 5.34 -34.02 1.20
CA ASN A 357 5.06 -34.88 0.05
C ASN A 357 4.76 -33.99 -1.16
N VAL A 358 5.20 -34.37 -2.37
CA VAL A 358 5.04 -33.53 -3.57
C VAL A 358 3.59 -33.36 -4.03
N HIS A 359 2.69 -34.20 -3.53
CA HIS A 359 1.23 -34.15 -3.74
C HIS A 359 0.49 -33.38 -2.63
N THR A 360 1.18 -32.54 -1.85
CA THR A 360 0.56 -31.72 -0.81
C THR A 360 0.08 -30.38 -1.35
N GLY A 361 -1.18 -30.03 -1.06
CA GLY A 361 -1.76 -28.75 -1.46
C GLY A 361 -2.13 -28.71 -2.94
N THR A 362 -2.10 -27.50 -3.51
CA THR A 362 -2.28 -27.32 -4.95
C THR A 362 -1.02 -27.78 -5.69
N HIS A 363 -1.12 -28.83 -6.49
CA HIS A 363 0.03 -29.47 -7.12
C HIS A 363 -0.27 -30.02 -8.51
N ILE A 364 0.79 -30.38 -9.23
CA ILE A 364 0.73 -30.98 -10.56
C ILE A 364 1.25 -32.41 -10.47
N ASP A 365 0.58 -33.34 -11.14
CA ASP A 365 1.09 -34.70 -11.36
C ASP A 365 1.69 -34.83 -12.76
N ALA A 366 2.91 -35.37 -12.82
CA ALA A 366 3.60 -35.71 -14.05
C ALA A 366 3.31 -37.17 -14.47
N PRO A 367 3.49 -37.51 -15.77
CA PRO A 367 3.25 -38.86 -16.24
C PRO A 367 3.94 -39.96 -15.44
N VAL A 368 5.18 -39.73 -14.98
CA VAL A 368 5.95 -40.71 -14.20
C VAL A 368 5.27 -41.15 -12.89
N HIS A 369 4.27 -40.40 -12.41
CA HIS A 369 3.50 -40.76 -11.20
C HIS A 369 2.75 -42.10 -11.35
N PHE A 370 2.17 -42.37 -12.53
CA PHE A 370 1.41 -43.61 -12.81
C PHE A 370 1.83 -44.32 -14.10
N VAL A 371 2.72 -43.73 -14.90
CA VAL A 371 3.23 -44.31 -16.14
C VAL A 371 4.71 -44.62 -15.96
N LYS A 372 5.05 -45.91 -15.96
CA LYS A 372 6.44 -46.35 -15.94
C LYS A 372 7.18 -45.74 -17.13
N ASP A 373 8.32 -45.10 -16.87
CA ASP A 373 9.14 -44.36 -17.84
C ASP A 373 8.46 -43.11 -18.44
N GLY A 374 7.37 -42.62 -17.83
CA GLY A 374 6.76 -41.34 -18.16
C GLY A 374 7.70 -40.15 -17.88
N GLY A 375 7.39 -39.00 -18.47
CA GLY A 375 8.11 -37.76 -18.21
C GLY A 375 7.90 -37.26 -16.76
N ASP A 376 8.95 -36.64 -16.21
CA ASP A 376 8.88 -35.97 -14.89
C ASP A 376 8.40 -34.52 -15.02
N ILE A 377 8.16 -33.85 -13.88
CA ILE A 377 7.69 -32.46 -13.82
C ILE A 377 8.54 -31.50 -14.67
N SER A 378 9.86 -31.71 -14.77
CA SER A 378 10.75 -30.81 -15.51
C SER A 378 10.59 -30.89 -17.03
N GLN A 379 9.87 -31.90 -17.52
CA GLN A 379 9.60 -32.17 -18.94
C GLN A 379 8.21 -31.68 -19.38
N ILE A 380 7.35 -31.25 -18.45
CA ILE A 380 6.03 -30.71 -18.79
C ILE A 380 6.19 -29.36 -19.48
N SER A 381 5.53 -29.20 -20.63
CA SER A 381 5.50 -27.93 -21.37
C SER A 381 4.70 -26.87 -20.61
N LEU A 382 5.27 -25.67 -20.47
CA LEU A 382 4.54 -24.54 -19.89
C LEU A 382 3.39 -24.08 -20.81
N GLU A 383 3.51 -24.24 -22.12
CA GLU A 383 2.44 -23.99 -23.07
C GLU A 383 1.26 -24.96 -22.85
N GLN A 384 1.53 -26.19 -22.40
CA GLN A 384 0.47 -27.12 -22.01
C GLN A 384 -0.26 -26.64 -20.74
N LEU A 385 0.47 -26.21 -19.72
CA LEU A 385 -0.09 -25.78 -18.44
C LEU A 385 -0.82 -24.43 -18.49
N ASN A 386 -0.40 -23.52 -19.37
CA ASN A 386 -0.87 -22.13 -19.36
C ASN A 386 -1.70 -21.80 -20.60
N GLY A 387 -2.90 -21.22 -20.42
CA GLY A 387 -3.76 -20.80 -21.52
C GLY A 387 -5.25 -20.81 -21.20
N LYS A 388 -6.09 -20.77 -22.23
CA LYS A 388 -7.56 -20.82 -22.09
C LYS A 388 -7.99 -22.09 -21.34
N ALA A 389 -8.83 -21.92 -20.32
CA ALA A 389 -9.43 -22.99 -19.53
C ALA A 389 -10.91 -22.71 -19.25
N LEU A 390 -11.69 -23.78 -19.12
CA LEU A 390 -13.10 -23.73 -18.71
C LEU A 390 -13.23 -24.15 -17.25
N VAL A 391 -13.75 -23.25 -16.41
CA VAL A 391 -14.17 -23.57 -15.04
C VAL A 391 -15.61 -24.09 -15.08
N MET A 392 -15.82 -25.32 -14.63
CA MET A 392 -17.12 -26.00 -14.58
C MET A 392 -17.56 -26.21 -13.13
N GLU A 393 -18.82 -25.92 -12.82
CA GLU A 393 -19.41 -26.11 -11.48
C GLU A 393 -20.16 -27.44 -11.38
N CYS A 394 -19.73 -28.30 -10.45
CA CYS A 394 -20.17 -29.68 -10.28
C CYS A 394 -20.72 -29.92 -8.86
N TYR A 395 -21.70 -29.13 -8.42
CA TYR A 395 -22.24 -29.25 -7.04
C TYR A 395 -23.33 -30.31 -6.88
N ASP A 396 -23.88 -30.81 -7.98
CA ASP A 396 -25.03 -31.73 -8.02
C ASP A 396 -24.62 -33.21 -7.95
N ARG A 397 -23.31 -33.52 -7.93
CA ARG A 397 -22.79 -34.89 -8.01
C ARG A 397 -21.69 -35.14 -6.99
N LYS A 398 -21.62 -36.39 -6.50
CA LYS A 398 -20.52 -36.90 -5.66
C LYS A 398 -19.41 -37.55 -6.48
N VAL A 399 -19.73 -37.98 -7.70
CA VAL A 399 -18.79 -38.57 -8.67
C VAL A 399 -19.14 -38.01 -10.05
N ILE A 400 -18.14 -37.57 -10.80
CA ILE A 400 -18.31 -36.97 -12.12
C ILE A 400 -18.09 -38.05 -13.18
N ASP A 401 -19.16 -38.40 -13.89
CA ASP A 401 -19.21 -39.41 -14.94
C ASP A 401 -19.18 -38.78 -16.35
N VAL A 402 -19.23 -39.63 -17.37
CA VAL A 402 -19.25 -39.20 -18.78
C VAL A 402 -20.47 -38.31 -19.05
N ASP A 403 -21.62 -38.65 -18.46
CA ASP A 403 -22.89 -37.95 -18.66
C ASP A 403 -22.78 -36.47 -18.25
N TYR A 404 -22.04 -36.15 -17.19
CA TYR A 404 -21.79 -34.76 -16.79
C TYR A 404 -21.09 -33.98 -17.92
N PHE A 405 -20.06 -34.54 -18.54
CA PHE A 405 -19.32 -33.86 -19.60
C PHE A 405 -20.13 -33.77 -20.91
N THR A 406 -20.91 -34.79 -21.25
CA THR A 406 -21.74 -34.77 -22.47
C THR A 406 -22.98 -33.91 -22.34
N SER A 407 -23.49 -33.71 -21.12
CA SER A 407 -24.66 -32.86 -20.86
C SER A 407 -24.31 -31.37 -20.76
N ASN A 408 -23.03 -31.02 -20.63
CA ASN A 408 -22.56 -29.64 -20.55
C ASN A 408 -21.88 -29.22 -21.86
N THR A 409 -22.10 -27.97 -22.29
CA THR A 409 -21.43 -27.46 -23.49
C THR A 409 -19.97 -27.13 -23.20
N ILE A 410 -19.05 -27.86 -23.85
CA ILE A 410 -17.61 -27.60 -23.80
C ILE A 410 -17.18 -27.13 -25.20
N PRO A 411 -16.70 -25.87 -25.36
CA PRO A 411 -16.25 -25.37 -26.66
C PRO A 411 -15.12 -26.21 -27.26
N ASP A 412 -15.09 -26.34 -28.59
CA ASP A 412 -14.11 -27.20 -29.30
C ASP A 412 -12.66 -26.78 -29.07
N ASP A 413 -12.41 -25.49 -28.90
CA ASP A 413 -11.08 -24.92 -28.67
C ASP A 413 -10.60 -25.00 -27.20
N VAL A 414 -11.43 -25.52 -26.29
CA VAL A 414 -11.04 -25.76 -24.90
C VAL A 414 -10.23 -27.04 -24.80
N SER A 415 -8.99 -26.93 -24.32
CA SER A 415 -8.12 -28.06 -24.00
C SER A 415 -7.69 -28.10 -22.53
N ARG A 416 -8.30 -27.28 -21.67
CA ARG A 416 -8.06 -27.26 -20.22
C ARG A 416 -9.38 -27.10 -19.48
N ILE A 417 -9.66 -27.97 -18.51
CA ILE A 417 -10.89 -27.94 -17.73
C ILE A 417 -10.53 -27.90 -16.25
N LEU A 418 -11.19 -27.04 -15.47
CA LEU A 418 -11.07 -26.97 -14.01
C LEU A 418 -12.43 -27.28 -13.39
N LEU A 419 -12.48 -28.27 -12.51
CA LEU A 419 -13.70 -28.78 -11.88
C LEU A 419 -13.85 -28.17 -10.49
N LYS A 420 -14.79 -27.25 -10.34
CA LYS A 420 -15.21 -26.69 -9.05
C LYS A 420 -16.35 -27.55 -8.50
N THR A 421 -16.09 -28.25 -7.41
CA THR A 421 -16.97 -29.27 -6.85
C THR A 421 -17.38 -28.92 -5.42
N LEU A 422 -18.04 -29.85 -4.73
CA LEU A 422 -18.32 -29.73 -3.29
C LEU A 422 -17.05 -29.73 -2.43
N ASN A 423 -15.90 -30.15 -2.97
CA ASN A 423 -14.62 -30.15 -2.25
C ASN A 423 -14.21 -28.74 -1.81
N SER A 424 -14.47 -27.70 -2.63
CA SER A 424 -14.20 -26.28 -2.32
C SER A 424 -14.77 -25.80 -0.97
N ASN A 425 -15.78 -26.48 -0.41
CA ASN A 425 -16.37 -26.12 0.87
C ASN A 425 -15.49 -26.54 2.06
N ASN A 426 -14.80 -27.67 1.94
CA ASN A 426 -14.19 -28.37 3.08
C ASN A 426 -12.68 -28.63 2.91
N PHE A 427 -12.18 -28.71 1.66
CA PHE A 427 -10.79 -29.00 1.40
C PHE A 427 -9.88 -27.82 1.78
N GLY A 428 -8.77 -28.10 2.46
CA GLY A 428 -7.83 -27.09 2.95
C GLY A 428 -8.24 -26.32 4.22
N ALA A 429 -9.39 -26.63 4.84
CA ALA A 429 -9.89 -25.94 6.04
C ALA A 429 -9.43 -26.54 7.40
N GLY A 430 -8.69 -27.66 7.37
CA GLY A 430 -7.98 -28.20 8.54
C GLY A 430 -8.56 -29.47 9.19
N LYS A 431 -7.62 -30.35 9.55
CA LYS A 431 -7.62 -31.54 10.45
C LYS A 431 -8.07 -32.92 9.98
N ALA A 432 -9.03 -33.11 9.08
CA ALA A 432 -9.38 -34.47 8.62
C ALA A 432 -9.32 -34.60 7.10
N PHE A 433 -8.61 -35.63 6.62
CA PHE A 433 -8.67 -36.04 5.22
C PHE A 433 -10.05 -36.68 4.97
N ASP A 434 -10.89 -36.00 4.19
CA ASP A 434 -12.16 -36.57 3.75
C ASP A 434 -11.87 -37.62 2.68
N LYS A 435 -12.35 -38.85 2.86
CA LYS A 435 -12.22 -39.95 1.87
C LYS A 435 -13.39 -39.97 0.87
N ASN A 436 -14.41 -39.15 1.09
CA ASN A 436 -15.61 -39.06 0.25
C ASN A 436 -15.58 -37.81 -0.64
N PHE A 437 -14.38 -37.31 -0.95
CA PHE A 437 -14.21 -36.19 -1.86
C PHE A 437 -14.75 -36.52 -3.26
N VAL A 438 -15.19 -35.47 -3.97
CA VAL A 438 -15.67 -35.58 -5.34
C VAL A 438 -14.49 -35.79 -6.29
N ALA A 439 -14.64 -36.74 -7.21
CA ALA A 439 -13.64 -37.12 -8.21
C ALA A 439 -14.32 -37.58 -9.51
N ILE A 440 -13.56 -37.91 -10.54
CA ILE A 440 -14.10 -38.40 -11.83
C ILE A 440 -14.03 -39.93 -11.93
N THR A 441 -14.86 -40.52 -12.79
CA THR A 441 -14.77 -41.94 -13.16
C THR A 441 -13.69 -42.21 -14.22
N ALA A 442 -13.18 -43.44 -14.29
CA ALA A 442 -12.27 -43.86 -15.37
C ALA A 442 -12.88 -43.69 -16.78
N ALA A 443 -14.18 -43.94 -16.94
CA ALA A 443 -14.87 -43.71 -18.21
C ALA A 443 -14.90 -42.22 -18.61
N ALA A 444 -15.02 -41.32 -17.61
CA ALA A 444 -14.92 -39.88 -17.84
C ALA A 444 -13.50 -39.46 -18.24
N ALA A 445 -12.46 -40.06 -17.63
CA ALA A 445 -11.08 -39.87 -18.06
C ALA A 445 -10.86 -40.28 -19.52
N ASP A 446 -11.35 -41.45 -19.93
CA ASP A 446 -11.28 -41.91 -21.33
C ASP A 446 -11.97 -40.93 -22.28
N TRP A 447 -13.11 -40.37 -21.86
CA TRP A 447 -13.84 -39.37 -22.63
C TRP A 447 -13.03 -38.07 -22.79
N LEU A 448 -12.40 -37.57 -21.72
CA LEU A 448 -11.56 -36.37 -21.74
C LEU A 448 -10.35 -36.53 -22.68
N VAL A 449 -9.71 -37.71 -22.68
CA VAL A 449 -8.62 -38.06 -23.60
C VAL A 449 -9.10 -38.02 -25.05
N LYS A 450 -10.24 -38.65 -25.35
CA LYS A 450 -10.84 -38.63 -26.71
C LYS A 450 -11.22 -37.21 -27.13
N ARG A 451 -11.58 -36.34 -26.18
CA ARG A 451 -11.89 -34.92 -26.39
C ARG A 451 -10.65 -34.03 -26.55
N GLN A 452 -9.44 -34.62 -26.49
CA GLN A 452 -8.15 -33.94 -26.61
C GLN A 452 -7.92 -32.86 -25.54
N ILE A 453 -8.48 -33.09 -24.34
CA ILE A 453 -8.13 -32.28 -23.17
C ILE A 453 -6.67 -32.54 -22.83
N ARG A 454 -5.92 -31.49 -22.53
CA ARG A 454 -4.49 -31.52 -22.21
C ARG A 454 -4.19 -31.26 -20.73
N VAL A 455 -5.12 -30.60 -20.03
CA VAL A 455 -5.04 -30.37 -18.58
C VAL A 455 -6.41 -30.56 -17.96
N ILE A 456 -6.48 -31.31 -16.87
CA ILE A 456 -7.66 -31.42 -16.03
C ILE A 456 -7.28 -31.01 -14.60
N GLY A 457 -8.04 -30.07 -14.04
CA GLY A 457 -7.84 -29.58 -12.68
C GLY A 457 -9.05 -29.89 -11.80
N ILE A 458 -8.83 -30.18 -10.51
CA ILE A 458 -9.90 -30.40 -9.53
C ILE A 458 -9.58 -29.71 -8.20
N ASP A 459 -10.62 -29.28 -7.50
CA ASP A 459 -10.54 -28.66 -6.18
C ASP A 459 -10.51 -29.65 -5.00
N GLY A 460 -10.28 -30.93 -5.30
CA GLY A 460 -10.16 -32.02 -4.33
C GLY A 460 -8.72 -32.53 -4.19
N PRO A 461 -8.47 -33.40 -3.20
CA PRO A 461 -7.16 -34.00 -2.96
C PRO A 461 -6.74 -35.00 -4.03
N SER A 462 -7.67 -35.48 -4.87
CA SER A 462 -7.34 -36.25 -6.06
C SER A 462 -8.42 -36.17 -7.14
N ILE A 463 -8.03 -36.35 -8.41
CA ILE A 463 -8.92 -36.53 -9.56
C ILE A 463 -9.63 -37.88 -9.54
N GLN A 464 -9.15 -38.82 -8.73
CA GLN A 464 -9.64 -40.18 -8.63
C GLN A 464 -10.25 -40.46 -7.25
N LEU A 465 -11.33 -41.26 -7.21
CA LEU A 465 -11.98 -41.66 -5.96
C LEU A 465 -11.01 -42.36 -5.01
N PHE A 466 -11.12 -42.07 -3.71
CA PHE A 466 -10.33 -42.74 -2.68
C PHE A 466 -10.57 -44.26 -2.66
N HIS A 467 -11.82 -44.66 -2.90
CA HIS A 467 -12.25 -46.06 -3.02
C HIS A 467 -12.71 -46.32 -4.46
N ASP A 468 -11.79 -46.25 -5.42
CA ASP A 468 -12.08 -46.53 -6.83
C ASP A 468 -11.97 -48.03 -7.13
N PRO A 469 -13.07 -48.72 -7.50
CA PRO A 469 -13.02 -50.13 -7.91
C PRO A 469 -12.21 -50.34 -9.21
N ASN A 470 -12.07 -49.29 -10.03
CA ASN A 470 -11.42 -49.34 -11.34
C ASN A 470 -10.08 -48.60 -11.40
N ASN A 471 -9.60 -47.99 -10.31
CA ASN A 471 -8.26 -47.39 -10.03
C ASN A 471 -7.33 -47.06 -11.21
N ARG A 472 -7.87 -46.52 -12.31
CA ARG A 472 -7.15 -46.31 -13.59
C ARG A 472 -7.28 -44.89 -14.10
N THR A 473 -7.94 -44.01 -13.37
CA THR A 473 -8.18 -42.62 -13.77
C THR A 473 -6.86 -41.88 -14.03
N HIS A 474 -5.88 -42.01 -13.13
CA HIS A 474 -4.56 -41.45 -13.35
C HIS A 474 -3.83 -42.10 -14.53
N GLU A 475 -3.82 -43.43 -14.61
CA GLU A 475 -3.16 -44.16 -15.72
C GLU A 475 -3.68 -43.73 -17.09
N ILE A 476 -5.01 -43.56 -17.23
CA ILE A 476 -5.66 -43.14 -18.47
C ILE A 476 -5.26 -41.72 -18.84
N LEU A 477 -5.36 -40.77 -17.90
CA LEU A 477 -5.06 -39.37 -18.15
C LEU A 477 -3.57 -39.16 -18.43
N LEU A 478 -2.70 -39.59 -17.51
CA LEU A 478 -1.26 -39.41 -17.59
C LEU A 478 -0.63 -40.24 -18.72
N GLY A 479 -1.17 -41.44 -19.00
CA GLY A 479 -0.76 -42.26 -20.14
C GLY A 479 -1.05 -41.61 -21.50
N ALA A 480 -2.06 -40.75 -21.57
CA ALA A 480 -2.36 -39.91 -22.72
C ALA A 480 -1.72 -38.51 -22.65
N ASN A 481 -0.82 -38.29 -21.69
CA ASN A 481 -0.16 -37.01 -21.43
C ASN A 481 -1.14 -35.85 -21.13
N VAL A 482 -2.29 -36.16 -20.53
CA VAL A 482 -3.21 -35.19 -19.93
C VAL A 482 -2.69 -34.88 -18.52
N ILE A 483 -2.21 -33.66 -18.30
CA ILE A 483 -1.62 -33.27 -17.02
C ILE A 483 -2.72 -32.99 -16.00
N ILE A 484 -2.53 -33.49 -14.78
CA ILE A 484 -3.49 -33.37 -13.69
C ILE A 484 -3.04 -32.25 -12.76
N VAL A 485 -3.98 -31.40 -12.34
CA VAL A 485 -3.75 -30.37 -11.32
C VAL A 485 -4.73 -30.58 -10.17
N GLU A 486 -4.24 -31.00 -9.02
CA GLU A 486 -5.08 -31.34 -7.88
C GLU A 486 -5.00 -30.28 -6.79
N GLY A 487 -5.98 -30.30 -5.89
CA GLY A 487 -6.05 -29.40 -4.75
C GLY A 487 -6.15 -27.92 -5.12
N LEU A 488 -6.91 -27.57 -6.17
CA LEU A 488 -7.17 -26.17 -6.51
C LEU A 488 -8.13 -25.51 -5.51
N ASN A 489 -7.90 -24.25 -5.15
CA ASN A 489 -8.84 -23.46 -4.35
C ASN A 489 -9.83 -22.71 -5.26
N LEU A 490 -10.84 -23.41 -5.77
CA LEU A 490 -11.79 -22.82 -6.73
C LEU A 490 -12.96 -22.07 -6.08
N LYS A 491 -13.01 -21.96 -4.74
CA LYS A 491 -14.14 -21.35 -3.98
C LYS A 491 -14.60 -20.00 -4.54
N HIS A 492 -13.65 -19.14 -4.90
CA HIS A 492 -13.90 -17.79 -5.42
C HIS A 492 -13.81 -17.68 -6.94
N ALA A 493 -13.56 -18.79 -7.66
CA ALA A 493 -13.57 -18.82 -9.11
C ALA A 493 -15.00 -18.80 -9.65
N GLU A 494 -15.24 -17.98 -10.66
CA GLU A 494 -16.51 -17.94 -11.40
C GLU A 494 -16.52 -19.03 -12.47
N LYS A 495 -17.69 -19.61 -12.75
CA LYS A 495 -17.87 -20.52 -13.88
C LYS A 495 -17.61 -19.81 -15.21
N GLY A 496 -17.07 -20.52 -16.19
CA GLY A 496 -16.87 -19.99 -17.55
C GLY A 496 -15.42 -20.05 -18.02
N ILE A 497 -15.14 -19.32 -19.09
CA ILE A 497 -13.81 -19.29 -19.71
C ILE A 497 -12.91 -18.30 -18.98
N HIS A 498 -11.74 -18.77 -18.59
CA HIS A 498 -10.68 -18.00 -17.97
C HIS A 498 -9.36 -18.24 -18.69
N LYS A 499 -8.38 -17.37 -18.47
CA LYS A 499 -6.98 -17.72 -18.71
C LYS A 499 -6.40 -18.35 -17.45
N PHE A 500 -5.99 -19.60 -17.55
CA PHE A 500 -5.36 -20.38 -16.49
C PHE A 500 -3.84 -20.28 -16.58
N ILE A 501 -3.21 -20.05 -15.44
CA ILE A 501 -1.75 -20.03 -15.29
C ILE A 501 -1.40 -20.96 -14.14
N CYS A 502 -0.55 -21.94 -14.39
CA CYS A 502 -0.10 -22.91 -13.40
C CYS A 502 1.40 -23.16 -13.59
N MET A 503 2.19 -22.75 -12.60
CA MET A 503 3.65 -22.73 -12.70
C MET A 503 4.27 -23.65 -11.64
N PRO A 504 4.76 -24.84 -12.03
CA PRO A 504 5.49 -25.75 -11.14
C PRO A 504 6.95 -25.32 -10.97
N LEU A 505 7.59 -25.76 -9.88
CA LEU A 505 9.05 -25.73 -9.80
C LEU A 505 9.66 -26.74 -10.77
N LYS A 506 10.79 -26.40 -11.38
CA LYS A 506 11.52 -27.30 -12.28
C LYS A 506 12.39 -28.27 -11.49
N VAL A 507 11.81 -29.41 -11.09
CA VAL A 507 12.48 -30.45 -10.29
C VAL A 507 12.62 -31.74 -11.12
N PRO A 508 13.81 -32.03 -11.69
CA PRO A 508 14.02 -33.28 -12.41
C PRO A 508 13.78 -34.50 -11.52
N LYS A 509 13.25 -35.58 -12.09
CA LYS A 509 12.90 -36.85 -11.44
C LYS A 509 11.73 -36.79 -10.44
N ALA A 510 11.07 -35.65 -10.27
CA ALA A 510 9.88 -35.56 -9.43
C ALA A 510 8.62 -35.96 -10.22
N GLU A 511 7.79 -36.79 -9.59
CA GLU A 511 6.50 -37.29 -10.08
C GLU A 511 5.36 -36.30 -9.89
N GLY A 512 5.53 -35.36 -8.98
CA GLY A 512 4.62 -34.25 -8.75
C GLY A 512 5.36 -33.06 -8.14
N ILE A 513 4.72 -31.90 -8.08
CA ILE A 513 5.23 -30.77 -7.28
C ILE A 513 4.11 -29.75 -7.01
N PRO A 514 4.11 -29.07 -5.85
CA PRO A 514 3.22 -27.93 -5.65
C PRO A 514 3.44 -26.83 -6.69
N ALA A 515 2.36 -26.16 -7.06
CA ALA A 515 2.37 -25.12 -8.07
C ALA A 515 1.57 -23.90 -7.61
N ARG A 516 1.94 -22.72 -8.10
CA ARG A 516 1.09 -21.52 -7.99
C ARG A 516 0.14 -21.49 -9.18
N ALA A 517 -1.15 -21.64 -8.91
CA ALA A 517 -2.23 -21.63 -9.87
C ALA A 517 -3.11 -20.37 -9.72
N VAL A 518 -3.34 -19.66 -10.81
CA VAL A 518 -4.18 -18.45 -10.85
C VAL A 518 -5.08 -18.44 -12.08
N LEU A 519 -6.24 -17.80 -11.98
CA LEU A 519 -7.08 -17.42 -13.12
C LEU A 519 -6.91 -15.94 -13.42
N PHE A 520 -7.09 -15.56 -14.68
CA PHE A 520 -6.97 -14.19 -15.15
C PHE A 520 -8.16 -13.81 -16.03
N ASN A 521 -8.80 -12.70 -15.67
CA ASN A 521 -9.90 -12.08 -16.40
C ASN A 521 -9.41 -10.85 -17.18
N GLY A 522 -8.79 -11.07 -18.34
CA GLY A 522 -8.33 -10.01 -19.24
C GLY A 522 -7.70 -10.56 -20.53
N GLU A 523 -7.40 -9.67 -21.48
CA GLU A 523 -6.50 -9.97 -22.60
C GLU A 523 -5.05 -9.76 -22.15
N PHE A 524 -4.13 -10.56 -22.70
CA PHE A 524 -2.71 -10.49 -22.36
C PHE A 524 -1.96 -9.51 -23.24
#